data_AF-A0A0S8GBE1-F1
#
_entry.id   AF-A0A0S8GBE1-F1
#
_cell.length_a   1.000
_cell.length_b   1.000
_cell.length_c   1.000
_cell.angle_alpha   90.00
_cell.angle_beta   90.00
_cell.angle_gamma   90.00
#
_symmetry.space_group_name_H-M   'P 1'
#
loop_
_entity.id
_entity.type
_entity.pdbx_description
1 polymer ?
#
loop_
_entity_poly.entity_id
_entity_poly.type
_entity_poly.pdbx_seq_one_letter_code
_entity_poly.pdbx_strand_id
1 'polypeptide(L)'
;MPCDDYKLLIMSLLDGEIGPDERVRLEDHIRECPACARELEEFRKLKGVTDQMKFVEPEDEVWERYWANVYNRLERGVAWILTSIGTILVLIYAAFRFVDQFVRDPQVSLLLKVAVVALLIGVVVLFVSVARERIFIWRKDKYRGVIR
;
A
#
# COMPACT_ATOMS: atom_id res chain seq x y z
N MET A 1 42.78 0.85 -29.54
CA MET A 1 41.94 1.43 -28.46
C MET A 1 40.89 0.40 -28.07
N PRO A 2 40.51 0.28 -26.79
CA PRO A 2 39.45 -0.62 -26.39
C PRO A 2 38.14 -0.14 -27.04
N CYS A 3 37.47 -1.02 -27.80
CA CYS A 3 36.19 -0.70 -28.44
C CYS A 3 35.05 -0.50 -27.42
N ASP A 4 35.28 -0.88 -26.16
CA ASP A 4 34.32 -0.77 -25.07
C ASP A 4 33.90 0.68 -24.77
N ASP A 5 34.82 1.64 -24.87
CA ASP A 5 34.52 3.06 -24.64
C ASP A 5 33.56 3.62 -25.70
N TYR A 6 33.68 3.14 -26.95
CA TYR A 6 32.83 3.56 -28.06
C TYR A 6 31.43 2.92 -28.00
N LYS A 7 31.28 1.79 -27.30
CA LYS A 7 29.97 1.18 -27.07
C LYS A 7 29.07 2.07 -26.22
N LEU A 8 29.63 2.70 -25.18
CA LEU A 8 28.90 3.69 -24.36
C LEU A 8 28.48 4.90 -25.21
N LEU A 9 29.35 5.38 -26.10
CA LEU A 9 29.04 6.47 -27.02
C LEU A 9 27.95 6.08 -28.03
N ILE A 10 27.93 4.83 -28.51
CA ILE A 10 26.86 4.31 -29.38
C ILE A 10 25.50 4.35 -28.67
N MET A 11 25.43 3.92 -27.40
CA MET A 11 24.20 3.97 -26.62
C MET A 11 23.75 5.41 -26.39
N SER A 12 24.65 6.28 -25.95
CA SER A 12 24.39 7.71 -25.76
C SER A 12 23.92 8.40 -27.05
N LEU A 13 24.46 8.02 -28.22
CA LEU A 13 24.01 8.50 -29.52
C LEU A 13 22.56 8.09 -29.83
N LEU A 14 22.16 6.86 -29.47
CA LEU A 14 20.81 6.34 -29.73
C LEU A 14 19.74 6.95 -28.84
N ASP A 15 20.12 7.29 -27.61
CA ASP A 15 19.25 7.95 -26.62
C ASP A 15 19.22 9.48 -26.82
N GLY A 16 20.14 10.04 -27.64
CA GLY A 16 20.20 11.46 -27.94
C GLY A 16 21.00 12.29 -26.93
N GLU A 17 21.80 11.64 -26.09
CA GLU A 17 22.55 12.24 -24.98
C GLU A 17 24.03 12.53 -25.32
N ILE A 18 24.48 12.22 -26.54
CA ILE A 18 25.90 12.37 -26.93
C ILE A 18 26.31 13.84 -27.11
N GLY A 19 27.46 14.22 -26.55
CA GLY A 19 28.05 15.54 -26.77
C GLY A 19 28.62 15.75 -28.18
N PRO A 20 28.85 17.00 -28.61
CA PRO A 20 29.37 17.31 -29.95
C PRO A 20 30.78 16.73 -30.18
N ASP A 21 31.68 16.85 -29.21
CA ASP A 21 33.07 16.35 -29.32
C ASP A 21 33.13 14.82 -29.29
N GLU A 22 32.23 14.18 -28.55
CA GLU A 22 32.08 12.72 -28.47
C GLU A 22 31.54 12.14 -29.77
N ARG A 23 30.60 12.85 -30.40
CA ARG A 23 30.06 12.46 -31.70
C ARG A 23 31.14 12.42 -32.77
N VAL A 24 31.98 13.45 -32.86
CA VAL A 24 33.08 13.49 -33.84
C VAL A 24 34.04 12.32 -33.62
N ARG A 25 34.44 12.07 -32.36
CA ARG A 25 35.30 10.92 -32.00
C ARG A 25 34.68 9.58 -32.39
N LEU A 26 33.39 9.40 -32.13
CA LEU A 26 32.67 8.19 -32.50
C LEU A 26 32.58 8.01 -34.02
N GLU A 27 32.32 9.08 -34.77
CA GLU A 27 32.25 9.06 -36.24
C GLU A 27 33.59 8.70 -36.88
N ASP A 28 34.70 9.27 -36.37
CA ASP A 28 36.05 8.92 -36.81
C ASP A 28 36.37 7.46 -36.52
N HIS A 29 36.02 6.96 -35.33
CA HIS A 29 36.26 5.56 -34.96
C HIS A 29 35.46 4.57 -35.83
N ILE A 30 34.20 4.86 -36.13
CA ILE A 30 33.34 4.00 -36.96
C ILE A 30 33.87 3.87 -38.39
N ARG A 31 34.54 4.91 -38.92
CA ARG A 31 35.18 4.85 -40.25
C ARG A 31 36.38 3.90 -40.27
N GLU A 32 37.10 3.79 -39.16
CA GLU A 32 38.29 2.95 -39.04
C GLU A 32 37.98 1.53 -38.52
N CYS A 33 36.85 1.35 -37.83
CA CYS A 33 36.47 0.11 -37.14
C CYS A 33 35.14 -0.48 -37.66
N PRO A 34 35.19 -1.48 -38.57
CA PRO A 34 34.00 -2.15 -39.08
C PRO A 34 33.17 -2.89 -38.03
N ALA A 35 33.76 -3.26 -36.89
CA ALA A 35 33.05 -3.94 -35.80
C ALA A 35 32.06 -2.98 -35.09
N CYS A 36 32.51 -1.78 -34.75
CA CYS A 36 31.67 -0.75 -34.12
C CYS A 36 30.60 -0.22 -35.09
N ALA A 37 30.90 -0.17 -36.40
CA ALA A 37 29.92 0.16 -37.43
C ALA A 37 28.74 -0.82 -37.45
N ARG A 38 29.03 -2.13 -37.38
CA ARG A 38 28.01 -3.18 -37.32
C ARG A 38 27.19 -3.11 -36.02
N GLU A 39 27.85 -2.91 -34.89
CA GLU A 39 27.18 -2.82 -33.59
C GLU A 39 26.18 -1.63 -33.54
N LEU A 40 26.55 -0.47 -34.09
CA LEU A 40 25.64 0.67 -34.22
C LEU A 40 24.41 0.34 -35.09
N GLU A 41 24.60 -0.40 -36.18
CA GLU A 41 23.50 -0.81 -37.06
C GLU A 41 22.55 -1.80 -36.36
N GLU A 42 23.09 -2.77 -35.62
CA GLU A 42 22.31 -3.72 -34.82
C GLU A 42 21.46 -3.01 -33.76
N PHE A 43 22.05 -2.07 -33.01
CA PHE A 43 21.31 -1.32 -32.00
C PHE A 43 20.26 -0.38 -32.62
N ARG A 44 20.53 0.24 -33.78
CA ARG A 44 19.51 1.02 -34.52
C ARG A 44 18.31 0.17 -34.91
N LYS A 45 18.57 -1.06 -35.39
CA LYS A 45 17.51 -2.01 -35.73
C LYS A 45 16.68 -2.38 -34.50
N LEU A 46 17.33 -2.66 -33.37
CA LEU A 46 16.65 -2.97 -32.12
C LEU A 46 15.75 -1.82 -31.66
N LYS A 47 16.30 -0.59 -31.65
CA LYS A 47 15.53 0.63 -31.31
C LYS A 47 14.30 0.79 -32.20
N GLY A 48 14.46 0.57 -33.51
CA GLY A 48 13.35 0.66 -34.46
C GLY A 48 12.23 -0.35 -34.19
N VAL A 49 12.55 -1.56 -33.70
CA VAL A 49 11.54 -2.55 -33.31
C VAL A 49 10.84 -2.14 -32.01
N THR A 50 11.59 -1.62 -31.04
CA THR A 50 11.02 -1.19 -29.76
C THR A 50 10.16 0.07 -29.91
N ASP A 51 10.51 1.00 -30.79
CA ASP A 51 9.74 2.22 -31.06
C ASP A 51 8.37 1.91 -31.72
N GLN A 52 8.23 0.75 -32.36
CA GLN A 52 6.96 0.30 -32.94
C GLN A 52 6.00 -0.31 -31.89
N MET A 53 6.49 -0.60 -30.69
CA MET A 53 5.63 -1.07 -29.61
C MET A 53 4.82 0.11 -29.08
N LYS A 54 3.54 0.16 -29.43
CA LYS A 54 2.59 1.07 -28.79
C LYS A 54 2.23 0.52 -27.41
N PHE A 55 2.35 1.36 -26.39
CA PHE A 55 1.72 1.08 -25.11
C PHE A 55 0.21 0.94 -25.32
N VAL A 56 -0.35 -0.15 -24.80
CA VAL A 56 -1.80 -0.31 -24.76
C VAL A 56 -2.31 0.62 -23.68
N GLU A 57 -2.95 1.70 -24.09
CA GLU A 57 -3.63 2.61 -23.18
C GLU A 57 -4.87 1.88 -22.63
N PRO A 58 -5.01 1.72 -21.31
CA PRO A 58 -6.18 1.04 -20.75
C PRO A 58 -7.45 1.83 -21.05
N GLU A 59 -8.52 1.13 -21.42
CA GLU A 59 -9.84 1.73 -21.65
C GLU A 59 -10.34 2.49 -20.40
N ASP A 60 -11.05 3.60 -20.63
CA ASP A 60 -11.62 4.45 -19.58
C ASP A 60 -12.49 3.66 -18.57
N GLU A 61 -13.16 2.59 -19.04
CA GLU A 61 -13.97 1.70 -18.19
C GLU A 61 -13.13 0.99 -17.11
N VAL A 62 -11.87 0.65 -17.40
CA VAL A 62 -10.94 0.06 -16.43
C VAL A 62 -10.58 1.08 -15.35
N TRP A 63 -10.42 2.34 -15.74
CA TRP A 63 -10.14 3.44 -14.83
C TRP A 63 -11.30 3.74 -13.90
N GLU A 64 -12.51 3.85 -14.44
CA GLU A 64 -13.73 4.05 -13.63
C GLU A 64 -13.92 2.92 -12.62
N ARG A 65 -13.74 1.67 -13.06
CA ARG A 65 -13.87 0.49 -12.20
C ARG A 65 -12.81 0.44 -11.11
N TYR A 66 -11.58 0.88 -11.40
CA TYR A 66 -10.53 0.99 -10.39
C TYR A 66 -10.89 2.03 -9.33
N TRP A 67 -11.27 3.24 -9.75
CA TRP A 67 -11.64 4.32 -8.84
C TRP A 67 -12.86 3.99 -8.00
N ALA A 68 -13.91 3.43 -8.61
CA ALA A 68 -15.11 3.02 -7.88
C ALA A 68 -14.81 1.98 -6.78
N ASN A 69 -13.88 1.05 -7.03
CA ASN A 69 -13.50 0.04 -6.04
C ASN A 69 -12.61 0.61 -4.92
N VAL A 70 -11.69 1.51 -5.25
CA VAL A 70 -10.79 2.14 -4.27
C VAL A 70 -11.57 3.12 -3.37
N TYR A 71 -12.38 4.00 -3.96
CA TYR A 71 -13.15 5.00 -3.22
C TYR A 71 -14.15 4.35 -2.27
N ASN A 72 -14.90 3.36 -2.77
CA ASN A 72 -15.87 2.63 -1.96
C ASN A 72 -15.24 1.80 -0.83
N ARG A 73 -13.97 1.38 -0.96
CA ARG A 73 -13.27 0.63 0.09
C ARG A 73 -12.73 1.57 1.17
N LEU A 74 -12.22 2.74 0.76
CA LEU A 74 -11.73 3.76 1.66
C LEU A 74 -12.87 4.41 2.45
N GLU A 75 -13.95 4.81 1.78
CA GLU A 75 -15.11 5.43 2.42
C GLU A 75 -15.71 4.49 3.47
N ARG A 76 -15.95 3.23 3.11
CA ARG A 76 -16.50 2.24 4.05
C ARG A 76 -15.55 1.94 5.19
N GLY A 77 -14.24 1.78 4.91
CA GLY A 77 -13.24 1.54 5.95
C GLY A 77 -13.17 2.68 6.95
N VAL A 78 -13.07 3.92 6.47
CA VAL A 78 -13.01 5.13 7.31
C VAL A 78 -14.31 5.34 8.07
N ALA A 79 -15.46 5.16 7.42
CA ALA A 79 -16.77 5.27 8.08
C ALA A 79 -16.92 4.29 9.24
N TRP A 80 -16.51 3.02 9.07
CA TRP A 80 -16.55 2.04 10.15
C TRP A 80 -15.59 2.37 11.29
N ILE A 81 -14.38 2.87 10.99
CA ILE A 81 -13.42 3.30 12.01
C ILE A 81 -14.00 4.46 12.83
N LEU A 82 -14.47 5.52 12.17
CA LEU A 82 -15.04 6.69 12.83
C LEU A 82 -16.29 6.33 13.65
N THR A 83 -17.18 5.50 13.09
CA THR A 83 -18.39 5.03 13.77
C THR A 83 -18.04 4.19 14.99
N SER A 84 -17.05 3.30 14.88
CA SER A 84 -16.60 2.48 16.01
C SER A 84 -16.02 3.33 17.14
N ILE A 85 -15.14 4.28 16.80
CA ILE A 85 -14.52 5.18 17.79
C ILE A 85 -15.59 6.03 18.47
N GLY A 86 -16.48 6.65 17.70
CA GLY A 86 -17.58 7.46 18.25
C GLY A 86 -18.48 6.65 19.17
N THR A 87 -18.87 5.45 18.75
CA THR A 87 -19.69 4.53 19.56
C THR A 87 -19.00 4.15 20.85
N ILE A 88 -17.70 3.83 20.82
CA ILE A 88 -16.92 3.49 22.01
C ILE A 88 -16.88 4.66 23.00
N LEU A 89 -16.61 5.88 22.52
CA LEU A 89 -16.56 7.08 23.37
C LEU A 89 -17.92 7.36 24.03
N VAL A 90 -19.01 7.25 23.27
CA VAL A 90 -20.38 7.42 23.79
C VAL A 90 -20.69 6.36 24.85
N LEU A 91 -20.38 5.09 24.60
CA LEU A 91 -20.62 4.00 25.55
C LEU A 91 -19.82 4.20 26.85
N ILE A 92 -18.55 4.61 26.74
CA ILE A 92 -17.70 4.90 27.90
C ILE A 92 -18.31 6.05 28.70
N TYR A 93 -18.64 7.17 28.05
CA TYR A 93 -19.23 8.32 28.73
C TYR A 93 -20.57 7.98 29.40
N ALA A 94 -21.45 7.26 28.69
CA ALA A 94 -22.73 6.83 29.20
C ALA A 94 -22.58 5.90 30.42
N ALA A 95 -21.66 4.93 30.35
CA ALA A 95 -21.36 4.04 31.47
C ALA A 95 -20.82 4.82 32.69
N PHE A 96 -19.90 5.76 32.49
CA PHE A 96 -19.39 6.60 33.58
C PHE A 96 -20.50 7.45 34.21
N ARG A 97 -21.35 8.09 33.40
CA ARG A 97 -22.47 8.89 33.90
C ARG A 97 -23.49 8.04 34.66
N PHE A 98 -23.79 6.85 34.16
CA PHE A 98 -24.67 5.90 34.82
C PHE A 98 -24.12 5.47 36.18
N VAL A 99 -22.84 5.08 36.25
CA VAL A 99 -22.19 4.70 37.50
C VAL A 99 -22.14 5.87 38.49
N ASP A 100 -21.78 7.07 38.04
CA ASP A 100 -21.73 8.26 38.91
C ASP A 100 -23.11 8.60 39.50
N GLN A 101 -24.16 8.59 38.69
CA GLN A 101 -25.53 8.81 39.16
C GLN A 101 -25.97 7.72 40.15
N PHE A 102 -25.71 6.45 39.82
CA PHE A 102 -26.10 5.31 40.64
C PHE A 102 -25.35 5.24 41.98
N VAL A 103 -24.06 5.61 41.98
CA VAL A 103 -23.25 5.62 43.20
C VAL A 103 -23.60 6.81 44.10
N ARG A 104 -23.96 7.97 43.53
CA ARG A 104 -24.37 9.15 44.30
C ARG A 104 -25.79 9.08 44.84
N ASP A 105 -26.63 8.18 44.33
CA ASP A 105 -27.99 8.02 44.81
C ASP A 105 -28.00 7.54 46.28
N PRO A 106 -28.56 8.32 47.23
CA PRO A 106 -28.64 7.97 48.63
C PRO A 106 -29.58 6.80 48.93
N GLN A 107 -30.52 6.47 48.03
CA GLN A 107 -31.53 5.43 48.24
C GLN A 107 -31.03 4.02 47.96
N VAL A 108 -29.88 3.90 47.29
CA VAL A 108 -29.32 2.61 46.86
C VAL A 108 -28.38 2.04 47.93
N SER A 109 -28.59 0.77 48.28
CA SER A 109 -27.78 0.08 49.30
C SER A 109 -26.31 -0.05 48.87
N LEU A 110 -25.39 0.09 49.84
CA LEU A 110 -23.94 -0.04 49.62
C LEU A 110 -23.56 -1.37 48.97
N LEU A 111 -24.22 -2.46 49.36
CA LEU A 111 -23.96 -3.80 48.83
C LEU A 111 -24.29 -3.90 47.33
N LEU A 112 -25.38 -3.27 46.89
CA LEU A 112 -25.77 -3.24 45.48
C LEU A 112 -24.78 -2.41 44.64
N LYS A 113 -24.27 -1.29 45.17
CA LYS A 113 -23.23 -0.47 44.50
C LYS A 113 -21.96 -1.28 44.27
N VAL A 114 -21.47 -1.97 45.30
CA VAL A 114 -20.27 -2.82 45.20
C VAL A 114 -20.49 -3.98 44.23
N ALA A 115 -21.66 -4.63 44.28
CA ALA A 115 -21.99 -5.73 43.38
C ALA A 115 -22.00 -5.29 41.90
N VAL A 116 -22.58 -4.14 41.59
CA VAL A 116 -22.63 -3.61 40.21
C VAL A 116 -21.23 -3.25 39.69
N VAL A 117 -20.40 -2.59 40.51
CA VAL A 117 -19.02 -2.24 40.12
C VAL A 117 -18.18 -3.51 39.89
N ALA A 118 -18.29 -4.50 40.79
CA ALA A 118 -17.60 -5.77 40.63
C ALA A 118 -18.04 -6.53 39.37
N LEU A 119 -19.35 -6.51 39.06
CA LEU A 119 -19.89 -7.11 37.84
C LEU A 119 -19.32 -6.43 36.58
N LEU A 120 -19.33 -5.09 36.52
CA LEU A 120 -18.79 -4.34 35.38
C LEU A 120 -17.30 -4.65 35.14
N ILE A 121 -16.51 -4.68 36.21
CA ILE A 121 -15.08 -5.05 36.14
C ILE A 121 -14.93 -6.49 35.62
N GLY A 122 -15.71 -7.43 36.15
CA GLY A 122 -15.68 -8.84 35.72
C GLY A 122 -16.00 -9.00 34.23
N VAL A 123 -17.02 -8.30 33.73
CA VAL A 123 -17.39 -8.30 32.31
C VAL A 123 -16.26 -7.74 31.45
N VAL A 124 -15.62 -6.62 31.85
CA VAL A 124 -14.50 -6.03 31.12
C VAL A 124 -13.31 -6.99 31.07
N VAL A 125 -12.97 -7.64 32.19
CA VAL A 125 -11.86 -8.62 32.26
C VAL A 125 -12.13 -9.82 31.36
N LEU A 126 -13.34 -10.39 31.41
CA LEU A 126 -13.73 -11.50 30.53
C LEU A 126 -13.69 -11.09 29.05
N PHE A 127 -14.20 -9.91 28.72
CA PHE A 127 -14.18 -9.40 27.36
C PHE A 127 -12.74 -9.25 26.83
N VAL A 128 -11.84 -8.65 27.62
CA VAL A 128 -10.42 -8.50 27.26
C VAL A 128 -9.73 -9.87 27.14
N SER A 129 -10.04 -10.83 28.01
CA SER A 129 -9.50 -12.19 27.96
C SER A 129 -9.88 -12.90 26.65
N VAL A 130 -11.17 -12.93 26.33
CA VAL A 130 -11.70 -13.55 25.10
C VAL A 130 -11.21 -12.82 23.86
N ALA A 131 -11.20 -11.49 23.86
CA ALA A 131 -10.70 -10.69 22.74
C ALA A 131 -9.21 -10.97 22.48
N ARG A 132 -8.39 -11.04 23.53
CA ARG A 132 -6.96 -11.37 23.42
C ARG A 132 -6.77 -12.77 22.86
N GLU A 133 -7.49 -13.76 23.37
CA GLU A 133 -7.44 -15.15 22.89
C GLU A 133 -7.85 -15.22 21.40
N ARG A 134 -8.97 -14.58 21.05
CA ARG A 134 -9.48 -14.57 19.67
C ARG A 134 -8.50 -13.89 18.71
N ILE A 135 -7.91 -12.75 19.09
CA ILE A 135 -6.91 -12.04 18.27
C ILE A 135 -5.65 -12.88 18.11
N PHE A 136 -5.20 -13.57 19.16
CA PHE A 136 -4.02 -14.43 19.09
C PHE A 136 -4.22 -15.62 18.15
N ILE A 137 -5.36 -16.31 18.26
CA ILE A 137 -5.74 -17.41 17.36
C ILE A 137 -5.89 -16.88 15.93
N TRP A 138 -6.59 -15.76 15.75
CA TRP A 138 -6.74 -15.08 14.46
C TRP A 138 -5.37 -14.80 13.83
N ARG A 139 -4.38 -14.27 14.57
CA ARG A 139 -3.05 -13.99 14.02
C ARG A 139 -2.18 -15.22 13.75
N LYS A 140 -2.34 -16.32 14.49
CA LYS A 140 -1.51 -17.54 14.36
C LYS A 140 -2.09 -18.62 13.46
N ASP A 141 -3.34 -18.48 13.02
CA ASP A 141 -3.98 -19.49 12.18
C ASP A 141 -3.47 -19.44 10.73
N LYS A 142 -2.66 -20.44 10.38
CA LYS A 142 -2.03 -20.64 9.06
C LYS A 142 -3.04 -21.00 7.96
N TYR A 143 -4.26 -21.43 8.30
CA TYR A 143 -5.26 -21.93 7.34
C TYR A 143 -6.44 -20.97 7.10
N ARG A 144 -6.27 -19.68 7.42
CA ARG A 144 -7.23 -18.65 7.02
C ARG A 144 -7.46 -18.64 5.52
N GLY A 145 -8.66 -19.03 5.10
CA GLY A 145 -9.09 -18.92 3.70
C GLY A 145 -9.15 -20.24 2.94
N VAL A 146 -8.90 -21.39 3.59
CA VAL A 146 -9.20 -22.69 2.98
C VAL A 146 -10.70 -22.97 3.12
N ILE A 147 -11.46 -22.59 2.10
CA ILE A 147 -12.86 -22.98 1.92
C ILE A 147 -12.82 -24.42 1.40
N ARG A 148 -13.50 -25.35 2.10
CA ARG A 148 -13.64 -26.74 1.65
C ARG A 148 -14.82 -26.87 0.70
#